data_AF-A0A1Y2F1J9-F1
#
_entry.id   AF-A0A1Y2F1J9-F1
#
_cell.length_a   1.000
_cell.length_b   1.000
_cell.length_c   1.000
_cell.angle_alpha   90.00
_cell.angle_beta   90.00
_cell.angle_gamma   90.00
#
_symmetry.space_group_name_H-M   'P 1'
#
loop_
_entity.id
_entity.type
_entity.pdbx_description
1 polymer ?
#
loop_
_entity_poly.entity_id
_entity_poly.type
_entity_poly.pdbx_seq_one_letter_code
_entity_poly.pdbx_strand_id
1 'polypeptide(L)'
;MSNIIIFIPNNEQKQECSNIELFKIIHPSSGLLSYFCIKNDELYELKQLSNENERSWFIENSVKEEGSLYCLSPFDPLFIFINIFEKMDDKKKKLYQPLDIILYNDEILGYSELNKIKNIEKRLKEICDINVLSIENNEVFYKFNEDKVLNWLTIKVSKLIK
;
A
#
# COMPACT_ATOMS: atom_id res chain seq x y z
N MET A 1 7.73 3.71 27.20
CA MET A 1 7.68 3.40 25.75
C MET A 1 6.83 2.16 25.60
N SER A 2 5.76 2.20 24.80
CA SER A 2 4.88 1.05 24.59
C SER A 2 5.50 0.16 23.52
N ASN A 3 5.89 -1.06 23.90
CA ASN A 3 6.50 -2.03 22.98
C ASN A 3 5.39 -2.81 22.28
N ILE A 4 5.27 -2.71 20.95
CA ILE A 4 4.30 -3.49 20.16
C ILE A 4 4.93 -4.78 19.64
N ILE A 5 4.12 -5.83 19.47
CA ILE A 5 4.57 -7.11 18.90
C ILE A 5 4.03 -7.21 17.48
N ILE A 6 4.93 -7.34 16.51
CA ILE A 6 4.60 -7.42 15.09
C ILE A 6 5.18 -8.71 14.50
N PHE A 7 4.34 -9.54 13.89
CA PHE A 7 4.79 -10.60 13.00
C PHE A 7 5.19 -10.01 11.65
N ILE A 8 6.46 -10.13 11.31
CA ILE A 8 7.03 -9.65 10.05
C ILE A 8 7.26 -10.89 9.18
N PRO A 9 6.74 -10.93 7.93
CA PRO A 9 7.00 -12.03 7.02
C PRO A 9 8.51 -12.10 6.73
N ASN A 10 9.09 -13.29 6.91
CA ASN A 10 10.48 -13.56 6.62
C ASN A 10 10.65 -13.79 5.12
N ASN A 11 11.62 -13.13 4.52
CA ASN A 11 12.14 -13.55 3.23
C ASN A 11 13.29 -14.52 3.53
N GLU A 12 13.41 -15.60 2.75
CA GLU A 12 14.39 -16.68 2.94
C GLU A 12 15.86 -16.21 2.96
N GLN A 13 16.12 -14.97 2.60
CA GLN A 13 17.41 -14.31 2.77
C GLN A 13 17.48 -13.70 4.17
N LYS A 14 18.34 -14.30 5.03
CA LYS A 14 18.79 -13.71 6.29
C LYS A 14 19.31 -12.30 6.05
N GLN A 15 18.44 -11.31 6.20
CA GLN A 15 18.82 -9.92 6.34
C GLN A 15 18.43 -9.48 7.74
N GLU A 16 19.34 -8.72 8.35
CA GLU A 16 19.14 -8.01 9.61
C GLU A 16 17.74 -7.39 9.66
N CYS A 17 17.17 -7.22 10.86
CA CYS A 17 15.97 -6.42 11.05
C CYS A 17 16.21 -5.01 10.50
N SER A 18 15.99 -4.81 9.20
CA SER A 18 15.98 -3.52 8.54
C SER A 18 14.93 -2.68 9.27
N ASN A 19 15.27 -1.45 9.63
CA ASN A 19 14.31 -0.53 10.24
C ASN A 19 13.07 -0.45 9.34
N ILE A 20 11.94 -0.93 9.86
CA ILE A 20 10.65 -0.86 9.16
C ILE A 20 10.06 0.51 9.49
N GLU A 21 10.03 1.38 8.49
CA GLU A 21 9.40 2.69 8.62
C GLU A 21 7.91 2.57 8.29
N LEU A 22 7.08 2.85 9.30
CA LEU A 22 5.63 2.91 9.13
C LEU A 22 5.21 4.29 8.66
N PHE A 23 4.35 4.35 7.65
CA PHE A 23 3.66 5.57 7.23
C PHE A 23 2.15 5.36 7.23
N LYS A 24 1.40 6.45 7.20
CA LYS A 24 -0.07 6.44 7.24
C LYS A 24 -0.66 6.90 5.92
N ILE A 25 -1.62 6.14 5.41
CA ILE A 25 -2.47 6.51 4.27
C ILE A 25 -3.90 6.01 4.52
N ILE A 26 -4.86 6.49 3.72
CA ILE A 26 -6.24 6.04 3.84
C ILE A 26 -6.36 4.62 3.29
N HIS A 27 -6.86 3.70 4.12
CA HIS A 27 -7.14 2.34 3.69
C HIS A 27 -8.32 2.33 2.69
N PRO A 28 -8.15 1.74 1.49
CA PRO A 28 -9.08 1.93 0.38
C PRO A 28 -10.48 1.36 0.64
N SER A 29 -10.62 0.36 1.51
CA SER A 29 -11.94 -0.22 1.84
C SER A 29 -12.67 0.46 2.99
N SER A 30 -11.94 0.97 4.00
CA SER A 30 -12.56 1.50 5.22
C SER A 30 -12.65 3.02 5.21
N GLY A 31 -11.83 3.70 4.38
CA GLY A 31 -11.75 5.15 4.37
C GLY A 31 -11.02 5.73 5.60
N LEU A 32 -10.51 4.88 6.49
CA LEU A 32 -9.82 5.28 7.71
C LEU A 32 -8.31 5.32 7.49
N LEU A 33 -7.63 6.15 8.28
CA LEU A 33 -6.17 6.23 8.27
C LEU A 33 -5.57 4.94 8.86
N SER A 34 -4.72 4.26 8.11
CA SER A 34 -4.11 2.99 8.49
C SER A 34 -2.61 3.00 8.26
N TYR A 35 -1.91 2.12 8.96
CA TYR A 35 -0.45 2.01 8.89
C TYR A 35 -0.03 1.04 7.78
N PHE A 36 0.92 1.48 6.99
CA PHE A 36 1.58 0.69 5.94
C PHE A 36 3.09 0.82 6.10
N CYS A 37 3.83 -0.08 5.46
CA CYS A 37 5.26 0.05 5.28
C CYS A 37 5.69 -0.52 3.93
N ILE A 38 6.88 -0.13 3.50
CA ILE A 38 7.53 -0.74 2.34
C ILE A 38 8.70 -1.57 2.84
N LYS A 39 8.69 -2.86 2.51
CA LYS A 39 9.76 -3.80 2.83
C LYS A 39 10.13 -4.54 1.55
N ASN A 40 11.42 -4.58 1.22
CA ASN A 40 11.91 -5.23 -0.01
C ASN A 40 11.17 -4.74 -1.26
N ASP A 41 10.96 -3.43 -1.32
CA ASP A 41 10.24 -2.71 -2.37
C ASP A 41 8.77 -3.13 -2.59
N GLU A 42 8.18 -3.86 -1.65
CA GLU A 42 6.78 -4.28 -1.65
C GLU A 42 6.00 -3.59 -0.51
N LEU A 43 4.72 -3.35 -0.76
CA LEU A 43 3.83 -2.71 0.20
C LEU A 43 3.22 -3.74 1.15
N TYR A 44 3.24 -3.43 2.44
CA TYR A 44 2.59 -4.20 3.48
C TYR A 44 1.66 -3.30 4.29
N GLU A 45 0.51 -3.85 4.68
CA GLU A 45 -0.42 -3.25 5.62
C GLU A 45 -0.14 -3.81 7.03
N LEU A 46 -0.10 -2.94 8.04
CA LEU A 46 -0.05 -3.35 9.43
C LEU A 46 -1.47 -3.65 9.92
N LYS A 47 -1.79 -4.93 10.10
CA LYS A 47 -3.08 -5.39 10.60
C LYS A 47 -2.99 -5.77 12.06
N GLN A 48 -4.00 -5.35 12.83
CA GLN A 48 -4.23 -5.89 14.17
C GLN A 48 -5.05 -7.18 14.06
N LEU A 49 -4.46 -8.30 14.46
CA LEU A 49 -5.08 -9.63 14.39
C LEU A 49 -5.91 -9.96 15.63
N SER A 50 -5.53 -9.44 16.79
CA SER A 50 -6.29 -9.59 18.02
C SER A 50 -6.32 -8.29 18.79
N ASN A 51 -7.52 -7.90 19.19
CA ASN A 51 -7.79 -6.77 20.07
C ASN A 51 -8.52 -7.24 21.34
N GLU A 52 -8.29 -8.49 21.75
CA GLU A 52 -8.91 -9.03 22.96
C GLU A 52 -8.18 -8.48 24.18
N ASN A 53 -8.93 -7.73 25.00
CA ASN A 53 -8.44 -7.05 26.21
C ASN A 53 -8.01 -8.00 27.33
N GLU A 54 -8.21 -9.31 27.16
CA GLU A 54 -7.93 -10.35 28.17
C GLU A 54 -6.71 -11.21 27.78
N ARG A 55 -5.84 -10.69 26.92
CA ARG A 55 -4.60 -11.36 26.50
C ARG A 55 -3.39 -10.59 26.97
N SER A 56 -2.32 -11.31 27.28
CA SER A 56 -1.01 -10.76 27.64
C SER A 56 0.09 -11.56 26.95
N TRP A 57 1.25 -10.94 26.72
CA TRP A 57 2.43 -11.64 26.22
C TRP A 57 3.41 -11.93 27.34
N PHE A 58 3.88 -13.17 27.41
CA PHE A 58 5.09 -13.51 28.15
C PHE A 58 6.28 -13.47 27.19
N ILE A 59 7.17 -12.52 27.43
CA ILE A 59 8.37 -12.29 26.62
C ILE A 59 9.57 -12.49 27.53
N GLU A 60 10.24 -13.64 27.37
CA GLU A 60 11.32 -14.08 28.25
C GLU A 60 10.91 -14.03 29.73
N ASN A 61 11.54 -13.17 30.53
CA ASN A 61 11.26 -12.99 31.96
C ASN A 61 10.33 -11.79 32.25
N SER A 62 9.63 -11.28 31.23
CA SER A 62 8.75 -10.11 31.35
C SER A 62 7.33 -10.42 30.90
N VAL A 63 6.38 -9.69 31.48
CA VAL A 63 4.97 -9.73 31.09
C VAL A 63 4.61 -8.41 30.44
N LYS A 64 4.07 -8.46 29.22
CA LYS A 64 3.41 -7.34 28.58
C LYS A 64 1.90 -7.54 28.72
N GLU A 65 1.27 -6.69 29.51
CA GLU A 65 -0.18 -6.71 29.78
C GLU A 65 -1.01 -6.55 28.50
N GLU A 66 -0.58 -5.69 27.56
CA GLU A 66 -1.30 -5.52 26.31
C GLU A 66 -1.01 -6.69 25.34
N GLY A 67 -1.98 -7.59 25.21
CA GLY A 67 -1.97 -8.75 24.31
C GLY A 67 -2.30 -8.46 22.84
N SER A 68 -2.37 -7.20 22.44
CA SER A 68 -2.56 -6.82 21.03
C SER A 68 -1.52 -7.49 20.16
N LEU A 69 -1.97 -8.07 19.05
CA LEU A 69 -1.11 -8.72 18.08
C LEU A 69 -1.23 -8.04 16.73
N TYR A 70 -0.08 -7.72 16.14
CA TYR A 70 -0.01 -7.13 14.81
C TYR A 70 0.73 -8.05 13.83
N CYS A 71 0.38 -7.95 12.56
CA CYS A 71 1.15 -8.56 11.48
C CYS A 71 1.29 -7.59 10.30
N LEU A 72 2.37 -7.76 9.55
CA LEU A 72 2.51 -7.15 8.24
C LEU A 72 1.96 -8.12 7.18
N SER A 73 0.86 -7.72 6.55
CA SER A 73 0.25 -8.47 5.45
C SER A 73 0.65 -7.83 4.12
N PRO A 74 1.15 -8.59 3.12
CA PRO A 74 1.34 -8.07 1.77
C PRO A 74 0.05 -7.39 1.28
N PHE A 75 0.19 -6.21 0.67
CA PHE A 75 -0.92 -5.41 0.19
C PHE A 75 -0.69 -5.03 -1.27
N ASP A 76 -1.71 -5.19 -2.13
CA ASP A 76 -1.58 -4.76 -3.52
C ASP A 76 -1.81 -3.24 -3.63
N PRO A 77 -0.76 -2.43 -3.94
CA PRO A 77 -0.88 -0.98 -4.05
C PRO A 77 -1.93 -0.52 -5.06
N LEU A 78 -2.29 -1.31 -6.07
CA LEU A 78 -3.28 -0.88 -7.08
C LEU A 78 -4.64 -0.58 -6.45
N PHE A 79 -5.01 -1.22 -5.33
CA PHE A 79 -6.23 -0.84 -4.59
C PHE A 79 -6.16 0.58 -4.04
N ILE A 80 -4.99 1.04 -3.60
CA ILE A 80 -4.79 2.42 -3.13
C ILE A 80 -4.86 3.39 -4.31
N PHE A 81 -4.19 3.08 -5.43
CA PHE A 81 -4.26 3.92 -6.63
C PHE A 81 -5.68 4.05 -7.17
N ILE A 82 -6.45 2.95 -7.22
CA ILE A 82 -7.88 3.00 -7.57
C ILE A 82 -8.62 3.96 -6.63
N ASN A 83 -8.41 3.86 -5.31
CA ASN A 83 -9.06 4.77 -4.35
C ASN A 83 -8.67 6.24 -4.54
N ILE A 84 -7.39 6.51 -4.87
CA ILE A 84 -6.91 7.86 -5.19
C ILE A 84 -7.66 8.40 -6.41
N PHE A 85 -7.75 7.63 -7.51
CA PHE A 85 -8.44 8.06 -8.72
C PHE A 85 -9.95 8.23 -8.53
N GLU A 86 -10.60 7.38 -7.74
CA GLU A 86 -12.03 7.51 -7.43
C GLU A 86 -12.35 8.75 -6.58
N LYS A 87 -11.38 9.26 -5.82
CA LYS A 87 -11.53 10.50 -5.04
C LYS A 87 -11.14 11.76 -5.81
N MET A 88 -10.56 11.63 -7.01
CA MET A 88 -10.24 12.78 -7.86
C MET A 88 -11.50 13.34 -8.51
N ASP A 89 -11.50 14.64 -8.78
CA ASP A 89 -12.53 15.26 -9.62
C ASP A 89 -12.61 14.58 -11.00
N ASP A 90 -13.83 14.38 -11.52
CA ASP A 90 -14.08 13.74 -12.83
C ASP A 90 -13.25 14.34 -13.97
N LYS A 91 -13.02 15.65 -13.92
CA LYS A 91 -12.20 16.34 -14.91
C LYS A 91 -10.74 15.88 -14.84
N LYS A 92 -10.16 15.80 -13.63
CA LYS A 92 -8.78 15.35 -13.42
C LYS A 92 -8.64 13.86 -13.74
N LYS A 93 -9.60 13.03 -13.33
CA LYS A 93 -9.64 11.59 -13.60
C LYS A 93 -9.53 11.27 -15.10
N LYS A 94 -10.06 12.13 -15.97
CA LYS A 94 -10.03 12.00 -17.44
C LYS A 94 -8.76 12.54 -18.12
N LEU A 95 -7.86 13.18 -17.38
CA LEU A 95 -6.61 13.75 -17.89
C LEU A 95 -5.42 12.81 -17.63
N TYR A 96 -4.42 12.92 -18.49
CA TYR A 96 -3.11 12.31 -18.30
C TYR A 96 -2.32 13.12 -17.27
N GLN A 97 -1.88 12.49 -16.20
CA GLN A 97 -1.16 13.12 -15.09
C GLN A 97 0.11 12.34 -14.74
N PRO A 98 1.21 13.01 -14.39
CA PRO A 98 2.41 12.32 -13.91
C PRO A 98 2.17 11.74 -12.50
N LEU A 99 2.97 10.75 -12.12
CA LEU A 99 2.80 10.01 -10.86
C LEU A 99 2.89 10.93 -9.63
N ASP A 100 3.80 11.90 -9.64
CA ASP A 100 3.98 12.83 -8.52
C ASP A 100 2.73 13.67 -8.25
N ILE A 101 2.01 14.06 -9.31
CA ILE A 101 0.74 14.80 -9.17
C ILE A 101 -0.39 13.90 -8.67
N ILE A 102 -0.39 12.63 -9.08
CA ILE A 102 -1.36 11.63 -8.60
C ILE A 102 -1.18 11.35 -7.10
N LEU A 103 0.06 11.29 -6.64
CA LEU A 103 0.42 11.01 -5.24
C LEU A 103 0.42 12.26 -4.34
N TYR A 104 0.30 13.45 -4.92
CA TYR A 104 0.33 14.70 -4.18
C TYR A 104 -0.88 14.80 -3.23
N ASN A 105 -0.60 14.96 -1.94
CA ASN A 105 -1.60 15.21 -0.91
C ASN A 105 -0.99 16.03 0.23
N ASP A 106 -1.53 17.23 0.46
CA ASP A 106 -1.04 18.16 1.48
C ASP A 106 -1.28 17.68 2.91
N GLU A 107 -2.34 16.88 3.14
CA GLU A 107 -2.75 16.42 4.46
C GLU A 107 -2.08 15.09 4.84
N ILE A 108 -1.83 14.24 3.85
CA ILE A 108 -1.35 12.86 4.05
C ILE A 108 -0.09 12.64 3.21
N LEU A 109 1.06 13.00 3.79
CA LEU A 109 2.36 12.87 3.13
C LEU A 109 2.74 11.41 2.82
N GLY A 110 2.14 10.43 3.50
CA GLY A 110 2.42 9.01 3.31
C GLY A 110 2.14 8.47 1.90
N TYR A 111 1.39 9.18 1.05
CA TYR A 111 1.20 8.77 -0.35
C TYR A 111 2.50 8.83 -1.17
N SER A 112 3.41 9.74 -0.84
CA SER A 112 4.71 9.87 -1.52
C SER A 112 5.59 8.62 -1.38
N GLU A 113 5.40 7.86 -0.30
CA GLU A 113 6.11 6.61 -0.05
C GLU A 113 5.81 5.55 -1.11
N LEU A 114 4.62 5.59 -1.74
CA LEU A 114 4.21 4.64 -2.77
C LEU A 114 5.13 4.65 -4.01
N ASN A 115 5.89 5.72 -4.23
CA ASN A 115 6.86 5.80 -5.32
C ASN A 115 8.08 4.88 -5.09
N LYS A 116 8.35 4.47 -3.84
CA LYS A 116 9.43 3.54 -3.49
C LYS A 116 9.10 2.08 -3.86
N ILE A 117 7.86 1.79 -4.25
CA ILE A 117 7.43 0.43 -4.61
C ILE A 117 8.03 0.04 -5.96
N LYS A 118 8.67 -1.12 -6.02
CA LYS A 118 9.30 -1.60 -7.25
C LYS A 118 8.29 -1.85 -8.36
N ASN A 119 8.66 -1.42 -9.56
CA ASN A 119 7.86 -1.57 -10.78
C ASN A 119 6.45 -0.96 -10.70
N ILE A 120 6.20 0.03 -9.83
CA ILE A 120 4.85 0.60 -9.69
C ILE A 120 4.30 1.15 -11.00
N GLU A 121 5.15 1.79 -11.81
CA GLU A 121 4.81 2.29 -13.15
C GLU A 121 4.30 1.20 -14.10
N LYS A 122 4.92 0.01 -14.05
CA LYS A 122 4.49 -1.13 -14.87
C LYS A 122 3.16 -1.68 -14.38
N ARG A 123 2.94 -1.71 -13.06
CA ARG A 123 1.67 -2.17 -12.46
C ARG A 123 0.53 -1.21 -12.77
N LEU A 124 0.79 0.10 -12.80
CA LEU A 124 -0.21 1.10 -13.17
C LEU A 124 -0.77 0.90 -14.59
N LYS A 125 -0.04 0.24 -15.51
CA LYS A 125 -0.56 -0.16 -16.84
C LYS A 125 -1.81 -1.04 -16.75
N GLU A 126 -1.98 -1.77 -15.66
CA GLU A 126 -3.12 -2.67 -15.45
C GLU A 126 -4.42 -1.91 -15.15
N ILE A 127 -4.34 -0.65 -14.70
CA ILE A 127 -5.50 0.18 -14.31
C ILE A 127 -5.56 1.55 -15.01
N CYS A 128 -4.50 1.94 -15.71
CA CYS A 128 -4.39 3.22 -16.41
C CYS A 128 -4.07 3.05 -17.90
N ASP A 129 -4.48 4.04 -18.69
CA ASP A 129 -3.88 4.34 -19.97
C ASP A 129 -2.57 5.12 -19.77
N ILE A 130 -1.57 4.77 -20.56
CA ILE A 130 -0.23 5.35 -20.47
C ILE A 130 0.09 6.12 -21.73
N ASN A 131 0.60 7.33 -21.54
CA ASN A 131 1.18 8.14 -22.60
C ASN A 131 2.62 8.50 -22.23
N VAL A 132 3.54 8.33 -23.18
CA VAL A 132 4.96 8.68 -23.03
C VAL A 132 5.23 9.83 -23.98
N LEU A 133 5.34 11.05 -23.43
CA LEU A 133 5.40 12.28 -24.22
C LEU A 133 6.84 12.67 -24.64
N SER A 134 7.87 12.18 -23.97
CA SER A 134 9.27 12.48 -24.32
C SER A 134 10.18 11.25 -24.24
N ILE A 135 10.85 10.95 -25.36
CA ILE A 135 11.88 9.90 -25.46
C ILE A 135 13.15 10.31 -24.67
N GLU A 136 13.34 11.60 -24.43
CA GLU A 136 14.53 12.16 -23.77
C GLU A 136 14.46 12.14 -22.23
N ASN A 137 13.29 12.42 -21.64
CA ASN A 137 13.13 12.46 -20.17
C ASN A 137 12.37 11.24 -19.62
N ASN A 138 11.85 10.36 -20.49
CA ASN A 138 11.08 9.18 -20.10
C ASN A 138 9.87 9.50 -19.20
N GLU A 139 9.30 10.71 -19.32
CA GLU A 139 8.16 11.10 -18.50
C GLU A 139 6.91 10.30 -18.88
N VAL A 140 6.40 9.56 -17.91
CA VAL A 140 5.23 8.70 -18.06
C VAL A 140 4.01 9.39 -17.44
N PHE A 141 2.95 9.51 -18.24
CA PHE A 141 1.68 10.06 -17.79
C PHE A 141 0.62 8.96 -17.74
N TYR A 142 -0.20 9.00 -16.69
CA TYR A 142 -1.23 8.02 -16.39
C TYR A 142 -2.61 8.68 -16.46
N LYS A 143 -3.54 8.01 -17.12
CA LYS A 143 -4.95 8.36 -17.11
C LYS A 143 -5.75 7.17 -16.62
N PHE A 144 -6.67 7.38 -15.68
CA PHE A 144 -7.49 6.30 -15.15
C PHE A 144 -8.37 5.67 -16.23
N ASN A 145 -8.48 4.33 -16.21
CA ASN A 145 -9.28 3.58 -17.18
C ASN A 145 -10.15 2.55 -16.45
N GLU A 146 -11.46 2.79 -16.43
CA GLU A 146 -12.45 1.96 -15.73
C GLU A 146 -12.52 0.53 -16.27
N ASP A 147 -12.45 0.35 -17.60
CA ASP A 147 -12.51 -0.97 -18.23
C ASP A 147 -11.30 -1.84 -17.81
N LYS A 148 -10.11 -1.23 -17.76
CA LYS A 148 -8.89 -1.89 -17.28
C LYS A 148 -8.99 -2.28 -15.80
N VAL A 149 -9.52 -1.38 -14.97
CA VAL A 149 -9.77 -1.66 -13.54
C VAL A 149 -10.73 -2.83 -13.36
N LEU A 150 -11.84 -2.86 -14.09
CA LEU A 150 -12.80 -3.96 -14.02
C LEU A 150 -12.19 -5.29 -14.46
N ASN A 151 -11.40 -5.29 -15.53
CA ASN A 151 -10.67 -6.47 -15.97
C ASN A 151 -9.66 -6.94 -14.92
N TRP A 152 -8.90 -6.02 -14.33
CA TRP A 152 -7.94 -6.30 -13.26
C TRP A 152 -8.62 -6.91 -12.02
N LEU A 153 -9.74 -6.32 -11.58
CA LEU A 153 -10.54 -6.83 -10.46
C LEU A 153 -11.06 -8.24 -10.75
N THR A 154 -11.53 -8.49 -11.97
CA THR A 154 -12.02 -9.81 -12.39
C THR A 154 -10.92 -10.87 -12.31
N ILE A 155 -9.70 -10.53 -12.75
CA ILE A 155 -8.52 -11.42 -12.65
C ILE A 155 -8.15 -11.65 -11.17
N LYS A 156 -8.20 -10.62 -10.33
CA LYS A 156 -7.93 -10.73 -8.88
C LYS A 156 -8.91 -11.67 -8.19
N VAL A 157 -10.22 -11.51 -8.43
CA VAL A 157 -11.26 -12.38 -7.88
C VAL A 157 -11.05 -13.82 -8.36
N SER A 158 -10.76 -14.02 -9.65
CA SER A 158 -10.51 -15.36 -10.22
C SER A 158 -9.31 -16.07 -9.59
N LYS A 159 -8.29 -15.33 -9.15
CA LYS A 159 -7.12 -15.88 -8.45
C LYS A 159 -7.43 -16.31 -7.01
N LEU A 160 -8.43 -15.70 -6.37
CA LEU A 160 -8.84 -16.02 -4.99
C LEU A 160 -9.78 -17.23 -4.90
N ILE A 161 -10.46 -17.56 -6.02
CA ILE A 161 -11.35 -18.73 -6.10
C ILE A 161 -10.54 -20.04 -6.29
N LYS A 162 -9.30 -19.95 -6.77
CA LYS A 162 -8.40 -21.09 -6.94
C LYS A 162 -7.70 -21.43 -5.62
#